data_AF-F8JAG4-F1
#
_entry.id   AF-F8JAG4-F1
#
_cell.length_a   1.000
_cell.length_b   1.000
_cell.length_c   1.000
_cell.angle_alpha   90.00
_cell.angle_beta   90.00
_cell.angle_gamma   90.00
#
_symmetry.space_group_name_H-M   'P 1'
#
loop_
_entity.id
_entity.type
_entity.pdbx_description
1 polymer ?
#
loop_
_entity_poly.entity_id
_entity_poly.type
_entity_poly.pdbx_seq_one_letter_code
_entity_poly.pdbx_strand_id
1 'polypeptide(L)'
;MTKLSAEARERLRKEIRALPDIKSIVGSLSKINSLKKDELIALAEKCGLDVNAILVKSVNVDFANEHYTGKKKERMLHTNDHPAFKGELELDLTISLVGKSVTRKMKVEYSFTPSWEYFDLHKGSLYVGWESSVLKLSVQGLPEGTVEKTADGKMITTRSAPVWYSGELLFEDGVLTREMDDAIYAAVEQHCQEEDRRRRTEHRLPIPAYKSDFASE
;
A
#
# COMPACT_ATOMS: atom_id res chain seq x y z
N MET A 1 9.49 9.37 23.04
CA MET A 1 8.36 9.69 22.15
C MET A 1 8.11 8.49 21.25
N THR A 2 6.96 7.83 21.40
CA THR A 2 6.57 6.66 20.60
C THR A 2 6.33 7.11 19.15
N LYS A 3 7.04 6.50 18.19
CA LYS A 3 6.80 6.75 16.76
C LYS A 3 5.49 6.06 16.37
N LEU A 4 4.46 6.84 16.00
CA LEU A 4 3.25 6.29 15.37
C LEU A 4 3.45 6.25 13.86
N SER A 5 3.42 5.05 13.26
CA SER A 5 3.35 4.88 11.81
C SER A 5 2.06 5.50 11.24
N ALA A 6 2.00 5.71 9.92
CA ALA A 6 0.79 6.18 9.26
C ALA A 6 -0.41 5.23 9.47
N GLU A 7 -0.15 3.92 9.40
CA GLU A 7 -1.15 2.87 9.64
C GLU A 7 -1.70 2.89 11.08
N ALA A 8 -0.82 3.04 12.06
CA ALA A 8 -1.22 3.16 13.46
C ALA A 8 -2.11 4.39 13.69
N ARG A 9 -1.82 5.51 13.01
CA ARG A 9 -2.66 6.71 13.04
C ARG A 9 -4.04 6.45 12.46
N GLU A 10 -4.13 5.79 11.31
CA GLU A 10 -5.44 5.54 10.69
C GLU A 10 -6.28 4.53 11.47
N ARG A 11 -5.64 3.50 12.04
CA ARG A 11 -6.32 2.56 12.94
C ARG A 11 -6.86 3.25 14.19
N LEU A 12 -6.06 4.11 14.81
CA LEU A 12 -6.48 4.90 15.97
C LEU A 12 -7.68 5.79 15.62
N ARG A 13 -7.68 6.45 14.45
CA ARG A 13 -8.85 7.20 13.97
C ARG A 13 -10.08 6.30 13.80
N LYS A 14 -9.92 5.09 13.25
CA LYS A 14 -11.04 4.16 13.04
C LYS A 14 -11.66 3.71 14.36
N GLU A 15 -10.85 3.34 15.35
CA GLU A 15 -11.31 2.95 16.69
C GLU A 15 -12.03 4.11 17.39
N ILE A 16 -11.47 5.32 17.34
CA ILE A 16 -12.11 6.53 17.90
C ILE A 16 -13.48 6.78 17.25
N ARG A 17 -13.58 6.66 15.92
CA ARG A 17 -14.86 6.86 15.18
C ARG A 17 -15.91 5.80 15.53
N ALA A 18 -15.50 4.60 15.94
CA ALA A 18 -16.40 3.50 16.28
C ALA A 18 -17.02 3.63 17.69
N LEU A 19 -16.52 4.55 18.52
CA LEU A 19 -17.07 4.78 19.85
C LEU A 19 -18.47 5.41 19.78
N PRO A 20 -19.46 4.87 20.52
CA PRO A 20 -20.85 5.30 20.42
C PRO A 20 -21.08 6.78 20.76
N ASP A 21 -20.28 7.35 21.65
CA ASP A 21 -20.46 8.73 22.14
C ASP A 21 -19.49 9.74 21.53
N ILE A 22 -18.65 9.34 20.58
CA ILE A 22 -17.56 10.21 20.08
C ILE A 22 -18.08 11.53 19.48
N LYS A 23 -19.28 11.53 18.88
CA LYS A 23 -19.90 12.74 18.34
C LYS A 23 -20.16 13.79 19.42
N SER A 24 -20.45 13.38 20.65
CA SER A 24 -20.62 14.31 21.78
C SER A 24 -19.30 14.95 22.22
N ILE A 25 -18.18 14.27 21.98
CA ILE A 25 -16.84 14.68 22.42
C ILE A 25 -16.16 15.60 21.40
N VAL A 26 -16.20 15.25 20.10
CA VAL A 26 -15.50 16.00 19.04
C VAL A 26 -16.43 16.90 18.21
N GLY A 27 -17.75 16.79 18.39
CA GLY A 27 -18.78 17.55 17.67
C GLY A 27 -18.98 17.10 16.22
N SER A 28 -17.91 16.75 15.50
CA SER A 28 -17.97 16.19 14.15
C SER A 28 -16.91 15.12 13.94
N LEU A 29 -17.28 14.03 13.27
CA LEU A 29 -16.35 12.96 12.89
C LEU A 29 -15.28 13.43 11.90
N SER A 30 -15.57 14.45 11.09
CA SER A 30 -14.60 15.01 10.13
C SER A 30 -13.39 15.64 10.82
N LYS A 31 -13.55 16.16 12.05
CA LYS A 31 -12.44 16.74 12.82
C LYS A 31 -11.38 15.69 13.18
N ILE A 32 -11.77 14.43 13.36
CA ILE A 32 -10.85 13.33 13.71
C ILE A 32 -9.82 13.11 12.59
N ASN A 33 -10.19 13.36 11.33
CA ASN A 33 -9.31 13.17 10.16
C ASN A 33 -8.19 14.20 10.10
N SER A 34 -8.48 15.43 10.54
CA SER A 34 -7.53 16.55 10.54
C SER A 34 -6.62 16.61 11.77
N LEU A 35 -6.86 15.76 12.79
CA LEU A 35 -6.04 15.78 14.01
C LEU A 35 -4.60 15.38 13.73
N LYS A 36 -3.68 16.18 14.29
CA LYS A 36 -2.26 15.85 14.32
C LYS A 36 -2.03 14.71 15.31
N LYS A 37 -0.87 14.06 15.19
CA LYS A 37 -0.51 12.85 15.96
C LYS A 37 -0.79 13.01 17.46
N ASP A 38 -0.28 14.08 18.07
CA ASP A 38 -0.37 14.26 19.52
C ASP A 38 -1.81 14.56 19.97
N GLU A 39 -2.59 15.24 19.12
CA GLU A 39 -4.02 15.50 19.37
C GLU A 39 -4.86 14.23 19.26
N LEU A 40 -4.49 13.32 18.36
CA LEU A 40 -5.15 12.04 18.17
C LEU A 40 -4.89 11.09 19.36
N ILE A 41 -3.66 11.06 19.88
CA ILE A 41 -3.32 10.31 21.09
C ILE A 41 -4.09 10.86 22.29
N ALA A 42 -4.06 12.19 22.50
CA ALA A 42 -4.77 12.82 23.60
C ALA A 42 -6.29 12.59 23.53
N LEU A 43 -6.87 12.59 22.32
CA LEU A 43 -8.28 12.25 22.12
C LEU A 43 -8.57 10.78 22.46
N ALA A 44 -7.71 9.85 22.02
CA ALA A 44 -7.86 8.43 22.34
C ALA A 44 -7.80 8.18 23.85
N GLU A 45 -6.82 8.76 24.55
CA GLU A 45 -6.69 8.67 26.01
C GLU A 45 -7.90 9.26 26.72
N LYS A 46 -8.40 10.42 26.25
CA LYS A 46 -9.61 11.06 26.79
C LYS A 46 -10.86 10.19 26.61
N CYS A 47 -10.90 9.37 25.56
CA CYS A 47 -11.97 8.41 25.32
C CYS A 47 -11.78 7.07 26.06
N GLY A 48 -10.73 6.94 26.89
CA GLY A 48 -10.42 5.72 27.62
C GLY A 48 -9.86 4.59 26.74
N LEU A 49 -9.38 4.90 25.54
CA LEU A 49 -8.72 3.91 24.68
C LEU A 49 -7.27 3.70 25.16
N ASP A 50 -6.88 2.44 25.34
CA ASP A 50 -5.48 2.10 25.58
C ASP A 50 -4.70 2.23 24.27
N VAL A 51 -4.07 3.38 24.09
CA VAL A 51 -3.26 3.70 22.91
C VAL A 51 -2.13 2.68 22.77
N ASN A 52 -1.49 2.24 23.86
CA ASN A 52 -0.40 1.27 23.79
C ASN A 52 -0.90 -0.11 23.34
N ALA A 53 -2.09 -0.55 23.79
CA ALA A 53 -2.69 -1.78 23.30
C ALA A 53 -3.05 -1.71 21.81
N ILE A 54 -3.54 -0.57 21.32
CA ILE A 54 -3.84 -0.35 19.90
C ILE A 54 -2.55 -0.34 19.06
N LEU A 55 -1.48 0.26 19.59
CA LEU A 55 -0.17 0.28 18.96
C LEU A 55 0.45 -1.13 18.89
N VAL A 56 0.39 -1.91 19.97
CA VAL A 56 0.85 -3.31 19.97
C VAL A 56 0.02 -4.16 19.01
N LYS A 57 -1.30 -3.94 18.92
CA LYS A 57 -2.17 -4.60 17.93
C LYS A 57 -1.88 -4.18 16.48
N SER A 58 -1.30 -2.99 16.25
CA SER A 58 -0.89 -2.54 14.91
C SER A 58 0.46 -3.12 14.46
N VAL A 59 1.31 -3.52 15.42
CA VAL A 59 2.61 -4.16 15.14
C VAL A 59 2.46 -5.69 15.05
N ASN A 60 1.48 -6.28 15.73
CA ASN A 60 1.19 -7.72 15.67
C ASN A 60 -0.03 -8.02 14.81
N VAL A 61 0.23 -8.47 13.57
CA VAL A 61 -0.74 -9.06 12.62
C VAL A 61 -1.56 -10.20 13.26
N ASP A 62 -1.04 -10.82 14.33
CA ASP A 62 -1.65 -11.96 15.03
C ASP A 62 -2.96 -11.65 15.78
N PHE A 63 -3.21 -10.41 16.20
CA PHE A 63 -4.43 -10.07 16.97
C PHE A 63 -5.68 -9.85 16.12
N ALA A 64 -5.58 -9.85 14.78
CA ALA A 64 -6.76 -9.89 13.92
C ALA A 64 -7.50 -11.24 14.01
N ASN A 65 -6.84 -12.30 14.49
CA ASN A 65 -7.39 -13.67 14.54
C ASN A 65 -8.48 -13.90 15.60
N GLU A 66 -8.62 -13.04 16.61
CA GLU A 66 -9.55 -13.27 17.73
C GLU A 66 -10.99 -12.80 17.48
N HIS A 67 -11.22 -11.87 16.54
CA HIS A 67 -12.56 -11.31 16.29
C HIS A 67 -13.29 -11.92 15.09
N TYR A 68 -12.63 -12.75 14.29
CA TYR A 68 -13.26 -13.43 13.16
C TYR A 68 -13.54 -14.89 13.51
N THR A 69 -14.79 -15.33 13.33
CA THR A 69 -15.20 -16.71 13.50
C THR A 69 -15.73 -17.30 12.18
N GLY A 70 -15.66 -18.63 12.06
CA GLY A 70 -16.15 -19.37 10.90
C GLY A 70 -15.51 -18.93 9.57
N LYS A 71 -16.34 -18.75 8.54
CA LYS A 71 -15.91 -18.48 7.16
C LYS A 71 -15.04 -17.23 6.99
N LYS A 72 -15.17 -16.23 7.86
CA LYS A 72 -14.35 -15.01 7.79
C LYS A 72 -12.90 -15.29 8.19
N LYS A 73 -12.71 -16.07 9.25
CA LYS A 73 -11.38 -16.49 9.70
C LYS A 73 -10.70 -17.37 8.67
N GLU A 74 -11.45 -18.31 8.09
CA GLU A 74 -10.93 -19.18 7.03
C GLU A 74 -10.46 -18.38 5.81
N ARG A 75 -11.25 -17.40 5.34
CA ARG A 75 -10.86 -16.51 4.24
C ARG A 75 -9.59 -15.72 4.55
N MET A 76 -9.52 -15.15 5.75
CA MET A 76 -8.37 -14.36 6.17
C MET A 76 -7.09 -15.22 6.26
N LEU A 77 -7.18 -16.39 6.89
CA LEU A 77 -6.04 -17.32 6.99
C LEU A 77 -5.58 -17.76 5.59
N HIS A 78 -6.52 -18.18 4.74
CA HIS A 78 -6.20 -18.56 3.36
C HIS A 78 -5.54 -17.41 2.60
N THR A 79 -6.09 -16.19 2.66
CA THR A 79 -5.49 -15.04 1.98
C THR A 79 -4.11 -14.67 2.50
N ASN A 80 -3.87 -14.77 3.81
CA ASN A 80 -2.56 -14.43 4.38
C ASN A 80 -1.46 -15.38 3.85
N ASP A 81 -1.78 -16.67 3.73
CA ASP A 81 -0.84 -17.68 3.23
C ASP A 81 -0.79 -17.68 1.68
N HIS A 82 -1.93 -17.41 1.05
CA HIS A 82 -2.18 -17.54 -0.37
C HIS A 82 -2.94 -16.30 -0.92
N PRO A 83 -2.28 -15.14 -1.00
CA PRO A 83 -2.91 -13.97 -1.61
C PRO A 83 -3.15 -14.25 -3.10
N ALA A 84 -4.23 -13.68 -3.63
CA ALA A 84 -4.73 -14.01 -4.96
C ALA A 84 -3.68 -13.76 -6.07
N PHE A 85 -2.93 -12.68 -5.92
CA PHE A 85 -1.92 -12.22 -6.86
C PHE A 85 -0.67 -11.75 -6.13
N LYS A 86 0.49 -12.08 -6.69
CA LYS A 86 1.79 -11.52 -6.31
C LYS A 86 2.55 -11.20 -7.58
N GLY A 87 3.29 -10.11 -7.59
CA GLY A 87 4.10 -9.76 -8.75
C GLY A 87 4.84 -8.45 -8.59
N GLU A 88 5.44 -8.03 -9.69
CA GLU A 88 6.16 -6.77 -9.81
C GLU A 88 5.64 -6.00 -11.02
N LEU A 89 5.45 -4.69 -10.86
CA LEU A 89 5.07 -3.78 -11.93
C LEU A 89 6.11 -2.66 -12.02
N GLU A 90 6.58 -2.36 -13.23
CA GLU A 90 7.41 -1.18 -13.47
C GLU A 90 6.57 -0.04 -14.07
N LEU A 91 6.63 1.12 -13.43
CA LEU A 91 5.93 2.35 -13.81
C LEU A 91 6.93 3.47 -14.06
N ASP A 92 6.54 4.44 -14.90
CA ASP A 92 7.28 5.69 -15.04
C ASP A 92 6.79 6.70 -14.00
N LEU A 93 7.69 7.10 -13.10
CA LEU A 93 7.46 8.13 -12.10
C LEU A 93 8.09 9.44 -12.59
N THR A 94 7.27 10.47 -12.80
CA THR A 94 7.76 11.81 -13.13
C THR A 94 7.60 12.73 -11.92
N ILE A 95 8.72 13.24 -11.41
CA ILE A 95 8.77 14.19 -10.30
C ILE A 95 9.11 15.57 -10.86
N SER A 96 8.27 16.56 -10.58
CA SER A 96 8.47 17.95 -10.99
C SER A 96 8.69 18.85 -9.79
N LEU A 97 9.83 19.54 -9.75
CA LEU A 97 10.20 20.43 -8.66
C LEU A 97 10.94 21.65 -9.21
N VAL A 98 10.48 22.86 -8.85
CA VAL A 98 11.10 24.16 -9.22
C VAL A 98 11.39 24.25 -10.73
N GLY A 99 10.38 23.94 -11.54
CA GLY A 99 10.47 24.01 -13.01
C GLY A 99 11.36 22.96 -13.67
N LYS A 100 11.90 22.00 -12.91
CA LYS A 100 12.61 20.84 -13.44
C LYS A 100 11.75 19.60 -13.29
N SER A 101 11.77 18.74 -14.30
CA SER A 101 11.08 17.45 -14.28
C SER A 101 12.09 16.34 -14.48
N VAL A 102 11.95 15.26 -13.71
CA VAL A 102 12.76 14.06 -13.83
C VAL A 102 11.87 12.84 -13.88
N THR A 103 12.07 12.01 -14.89
CA THR A 103 11.39 10.71 -15.01
C THR A 103 12.34 9.59 -14.59
N ARG A 104 11.85 8.69 -13.74
CA ARG A 104 12.55 7.50 -13.25
C ARG A 104 11.64 6.30 -13.30
N LYS A 105 12.23 5.11 -13.34
CA LYS A 105 11.48 3.87 -13.14
C LYS A 105 11.13 3.72 -11.68
N MET A 106 9.88 3.38 -11.41
CA MET A 106 9.38 2.94 -10.13
C MET A 106 8.98 1.48 -10.25
N LYS A 107 9.42 0.67 -9.30
CA LYS A 107 9.08 -0.74 -9.19
C LYS A 107 8.10 -0.91 -8.04
N VAL A 108 6.98 -1.56 -8.31
CA VAL A 108 5.91 -1.87 -7.36
C VAL A 108 5.89 -3.37 -7.16
N GLU A 109 6.44 -3.83 -6.05
CA GLU A 109 6.32 -5.23 -5.62
C GLU A 109 5.00 -5.35 -4.85
N TYR A 110 4.10 -6.22 -5.26
CA TYR A 110 2.76 -6.29 -4.68
C TYR A 110 2.35 -7.70 -4.26
N SER A 111 1.53 -7.74 -3.22
CA SER A 111 0.72 -8.90 -2.80
C SER A 111 -0.72 -8.41 -2.66
N PHE A 112 -1.61 -8.91 -3.50
CA PHE A 112 -2.95 -8.37 -3.67
C PHE A 112 -4.01 -9.46 -3.63
N THR A 113 -5.06 -9.24 -2.85
CA THR A 113 -6.28 -10.03 -2.83
C THR A 113 -7.46 -9.09 -2.99
N PRO A 114 -8.21 -9.19 -4.09
CA PRO A 114 -9.33 -8.30 -4.34
C PRO A 114 -10.57 -8.67 -3.52
N SER A 115 -11.53 -7.76 -3.49
CA SER A 115 -12.89 -8.02 -2.99
C SER A 115 -13.79 -8.75 -4.01
N TRP A 116 -13.42 -8.73 -5.29
CA TRP A 116 -14.11 -9.44 -6.37
C TRP A 116 -13.69 -10.91 -6.47
N GLU A 117 -14.52 -11.73 -7.14
CA GLU A 117 -14.26 -13.16 -7.32
C GLU A 117 -13.14 -13.40 -8.33
N TYR A 118 -12.16 -14.22 -7.95
CA TYR A 118 -11.00 -14.57 -8.78
C TYR A 118 -10.82 -16.09 -8.87
N PHE A 119 -10.02 -16.54 -9.83
CA PHE A 119 -9.59 -17.93 -9.91
C PHE A 119 -8.39 -18.17 -8.99
N ASP A 120 -8.62 -18.93 -7.92
CA ASP A 120 -7.60 -19.27 -6.93
C ASP A 120 -6.82 -20.52 -7.38
N LEU A 121 -5.51 -20.37 -7.61
CA LEU A 121 -4.64 -21.44 -8.07
C LEU A 121 -4.47 -22.56 -7.03
N HIS A 122 -4.55 -22.24 -5.73
CA HIS A 122 -4.38 -23.22 -4.65
C HIS A 122 -5.66 -24.04 -4.46
N LYS A 123 -6.83 -23.43 -4.62
CA LYS A 123 -8.13 -24.11 -4.54
C LYS A 123 -8.61 -24.68 -5.88
N GLY A 124 -7.96 -24.32 -6.99
CA GLY A 124 -8.33 -24.74 -8.35
C GLY A 124 -9.76 -24.34 -8.75
N SER A 125 -10.30 -23.28 -8.14
CA SER A 125 -11.70 -22.88 -8.30
C SER A 125 -11.90 -21.39 -8.05
N LEU A 126 -13.08 -20.89 -8.41
CA LEU A 126 -13.49 -19.52 -8.15
C LEU A 126 -13.60 -19.27 -6.64
N TYR A 127 -13.04 -18.16 -6.18
CA TYR A 127 -12.96 -17.83 -4.76
C TYR A 127 -13.10 -16.33 -4.53
N VAL A 128 -13.58 -16.00 -3.32
CA VAL A 128 -13.61 -14.62 -2.80
C VAL A 128 -12.88 -14.63 -1.47
N GLY A 129 -11.67 -14.06 -1.50
CA GLY A 129 -10.76 -14.00 -0.36
C GLY A 129 -11.12 -12.93 0.66
N TRP A 130 -10.19 -12.68 1.57
CA TRP A 130 -10.22 -11.50 2.42
C TRP A 130 -9.50 -10.37 1.71
N GLU A 131 -10.17 -9.25 1.47
CA GLU A 131 -9.56 -8.13 0.75
C GLU A 131 -8.30 -7.63 1.48
N SER A 132 -7.18 -7.57 0.77
CA SER A 132 -5.88 -7.16 1.31
C SER A 132 -4.98 -6.66 0.20
N SER A 133 -4.20 -5.61 0.47
CA SER A 133 -3.15 -5.16 -0.43
C SER A 133 -1.92 -4.79 0.36
N VAL A 134 -0.76 -5.26 -0.10
CA VAL A 134 0.55 -4.88 0.41
C VAL A 134 1.38 -4.46 -0.80
N LEU A 135 1.85 -3.22 -0.81
CA LEU A 135 2.66 -2.64 -1.86
C LEU A 135 4.02 -2.22 -1.29
N LYS A 136 5.09 -2.56 -1.99
CA LYS A 136 6.44 -2.08 -1.69
C LYS A 136 6.98 -1.35 -2.91
N LEU A 137 7.29 -0.07 -2.70
CA LEU A 137 7.76 0.80 -3.77
C LEU A 137 9.28 0.90 -3.73
N SER A 138 9.90 0.86 -4.91
CA SER A 138 11.30 1.21 -5.12
C SER A 138 11.42 2.15 -6.29
N VAL A 139 12.33 3.13 -6.21
CA VAL A 139 12.58 4.09 -7.29
C VAL A 139 14.03 3.97 -7.74
N GLN A 140 14.21 3.97 -9.05
CA GLN A 140 15.53 3.88 -9.67
C GLN A 140 16.25 5.23 -9.52
N GLY A 141 17.38 5.23 -8.82
CA GLY A 141 18.33 6.32 -8.81
C GLY A 141 19.47 6.06 -9.80
N LEU A 142 20.01 7.15 -10.34
CA LEU A 142 21.20 7.15 -11.19
C LEU A 142 22.31 7.83 -10.40
N PRO A 143 23.24 7.07 -9.78
CA PRO A 143 24.33 7.68 -9.04
C PRO A 143 25.21 8.49 -10.00
N GLU A 144 25.72 9.62 -9.54
CA GLU A 144 26.73 10.35 -10.30
C GLU A 144 27.94 9.46 -10.52
N GLY A 145 28.45 9.43 -11.75
CA GLY A 145 29.65 8.68 -12.07
C GLY A 145 30.89 9.34 -11.46
N THR A 146 31.87 8.54 -11.05
CA THR A 146 33.16 9.07 -10.62
C THR A 146 33.97 9.49 -11.84
N VAL A 147 34.67 10.62 -11.73
CA VAL A 147 35.66 11.04 -12.73
C VAL A 147 37.05 10.75 -12.15
N GLU A 148 37.73 9.79 -12.73
CA GLU A 148 39.07 9.38 -12.31
C GLU A 148 40.09 9.76 -13.37
N LYS A 149 41.27 10.20 -12.92
CA LYS A 149 42.40 10.50 -13.81
C LYS A 149 43.28 9.26 -13.90
N THR A 150 43.46 8.77 -15.12
CA THR A 150 44.33 7.62 -15.39
C THR A 150 45.81 7.98 -15.26
N ALA A 151 46.67 6.97 -15.21
CA ALA A 151 48.12 7.14 -15.15
C ALA A 151 48.70 7.91 -16.35
N ASP A 152 48.06 7.83 -17.53
CA ASP A 152 48.38 8.61 -18.74
C ASP A 152 47.73 10.01 -18.76
N GLY A 153 47.05 10.41 -17.68
CA GLY A 153 46.47 11.74 -17.52
C GLY A 153 45.11 11.95 -18.20
N LYS A 154 44.51 10.90 -18.76
CA LYS A 154 43.17 10.92 -19.35
C LYS A 154 42.09 10.89 -18.26
N MET A 155 41.02 11.65 -18.45
CA MET A 155 39.86 11.61 -17.55
C MET A 155 38.93 10.49 -18.02
N ILE A 156 38.63 9.53 -17.15
CA ILE A 156 37.63 8.48 -17.37
C ILE A 156 36.43 8.78 -16.48
N THR A 157 35.24 8.79 -17.07
CA THR A 157 33.98 8.83 -16.32
C THR A 157 33.44 7.41 -16.20
N THR A 158 33.47 6.86 -15.00
CA THR A 158 32.80 5.59 -14.68
C THR A 158 31.34 5.88 -14.37
N ARG A 159 30.43 5.48 -15.27
CA ARG A 159 28.99 5.53 -14.98
C ARG A 159 28.66 4.43 -13.97
N SER A 160 28.16 4.82 -12.80
CA SER A 160 27.62 3.89 -11.84
C SER A 160 26.35 3.24 -12.39
N ALA A 161 26.14 1.95 -12.09
CA ALA A 161 24.91 1.26 -12.46
C ALA A 161 23.69 1.88 -11.76
N PRO A 162 22.48 1.83 -12.35
CA PRO A 162 21.26 2.24 -11.67
C PRO A 162 21.08 1.43 -10.37
N VAL A 163 20.62 2.11 -9.32
CA VAL A 163 20.37 1.51 -8.00
C VAL A 163 18.91 1.73 -7.63
N TRP A 164 18.28 0.73 -7.02
CA TRP A 164 16.92 0.84 -6.50
C TRP A 164 16.95 1.34 -5.05
N TYR A 165 16.23 2.44 -4.79
CA TYR A 165 16.05 3.01 -3.46
C TYR A 165 14.63 2.75 -2.99
N SER A 166 14.42 2.60 -1.67
CA SER A 166 13.06 2.51 -1.13
C SER A 166 12.26 3.77 -1.48
N GLY A 167 11.07 3.58 -2.03
CA GLY A 167 10.13 4.65 -2.36
C GLY A 167 9.29 5.12 -1.17
N GLU A 168 9.37 4.47 -0.01
CA GLU A 168 8.56 4.80 1.18
C GLU A 168 8.75 6.24 1.64
N LEU A 169 9.97 6.77 1.54
CA LEU A 169 10.28 8.16 1.90
C LEU A 169 9.54 9.18 1.02
N LEU A 170 9.19 8.81 -0.23
CA LEU A 170 8.45 9.71 -1.11
C LEU A 170 7.03 9.97 -0.61
N PHE A 171 6.43 9.02 0.13
CA PHE A 171 5.16 9.25 0.81
C PHE A 171 5.31 10.10 2.06
N GLU A 172 6.33 9.81 2.88
CA GLU A 172 6.56 10.53 4.13
C GLU A 172 6.84 12.02 3.88
N ASP A 173 7.57 12.32 2.80
CA ASP A 173 7.94 13.68 2.41
C ASP A 173 6.88 14.36 1.52
N GLY A 174 5.75 13.69 1.23
CA GLY A 174 4.64 14.24 0.45
C GLY A 174 4.96 14.44 -1.03
N VAL A 175 5.96 13.73 -1.56
CA VAL A 175 6.32 13.73 -2.99
C VAL A 175 5.35 12.86 -3.80
N LEU A 176 4.97 11.71 -3.25
CA LEU A 176 3.87 10.91 -3.79
C LEU A 176 2.54 11.48 -3.28
N THR A 177 1.78 12.07 -4.20
CA THR A 177 0.44 12.58 -3.88
C THR A 177 -0.55 11.42 -3.75
N ARG A 178 -1.73 11.71 -3.19
CA ARG A 178 -2.79 10.70 -3.10
C ARG A 178 -3.24 10.21 -4.47
N GLU A 179 -3.29 11.10 -5.45
CA GLU A 179 -3.66 10.77 -6.83
C GLU A 179 -2.64 9.81 -7.46
N MET A 180 -1.35 9.96 -7.14
CA MET A 180 -0.32 9.03 -7.58
C MET A 180 -0.49 7.65 -6.90
N ASP A 181 -0.84 7.61 -5.62
CA ASP A 181 -1.13 6.36 -4.90
C ASP A 181 -2.33 5.63 -5.51
N ASP A 182 -3.44 6.35 -5.70
CA ASP A 182 -4.66 5.81 -6.32
C ASP A 182 -4.35 5.27 -7.73
N ALA A 183 -3.50 5.96 -8.51
CA ALA A 183 -3.05 5.49 -9.82
C ALA A 183 -2.17 4.23 -9.76
N ILE A 184 -1.29 4.12 -8.75
CA ILE A 184 -0.49 2.90 -8.52
C ILE A 184 -1.41 1.72 -8.20
N TYR A 185 -2.37 1.91 -7.29
CA TYR A 185 -3.35 0.89 -6.93
C TYR A 185 -4.18 0.46 -8.13
N ALA A 186 -4.67 1.42 -8.93
CA ALA A 186 -5.43 1.12 -10.15
C ALA A 186 -4.60 0.32 -11.16
N ALA A 187 -3.32 0.65 -11.33
CA ALA A 187 -2.43 -0.08 -12.24
C ALA A 187 -2.19 -1.53 -11.76
N VAL A 188 -1.99 -1.73 -10.45
CA VAL A 188 -1.87 -3.08 -9.85
C VAL A 188 -3.16 -3.86 -10.04
N GLU A 189 -4.31 -3.26 -9.75
CA GLU A 189 -5.59 -3.92 -9.90
C GLU A 189 -5.87 -4.32 -11.35
N GLN A 190 -5.65 -3.41 -12.32
CA GLN A 190 -5.80 -3.70 -13.75
C GLN A 190 -4.92 -4.88 -14.19
N HIS A 191 -3.68 -4.91 -13.70
CA HIS A 191 -2.75 -6.00 -14.00
C HIS A 191 -3.23 -7.33 -13.39
N CYS A 192 -3.77 -7.32 -12.16
CA CYS A 192 -4.37 -8.50 -11.54
C CYS A 192 -5.62 -8.99 -12.26
N GLN A 193 -6.47 -8.06 -12.75
CA GLN A 193 -7.65 -8.40 -13.53
C GLN A 193 -7.27 -9.11 -14.83
N GLU A 194 -6.24 -8.62 -15.55
CA GLU A 194 -5.75 -9.27 -16.76
C GLU A 194 -5.20 -10.67 -16.49
N GLU A 195 -4.42 -10.82 -15.42
CA GLU A 195 -3.93 -12.12 -14.98
C GLU A 195 -5.08 -13.09 -14.63
N ASP A 196 -6.14 -12.61 -13.98
CA ASP A 196 -7.34 -13.42 -13.72
C ASP A 196 -8.08 -13.80 -15.00
N ARG A 197 -8.21 -12.88 -15.98
CA ARG A 197 -8.80 -13.21 -17.30
C ARG A 197 -8.03 -14.35 -17.96
N ARG A 198 -6.70 -14.31 -17.90
CA ARG A 198 -5.82 -15.37 -18.43
C ARG A 198 -6.09 -16.70 -17.73
N ARG A 199 -6.06 -16.72 -16.40
CA ARG A 199 -6.35 -17.92 -15.59
C ARG A 199 -7.73 -18.50 -15.91
N ARG A 200 -8.77 -17.67 -15.93
CA ARG A 200 -10.13 -18.10 -16.27
C ARG A 200 -10.23 -18.66 -17.69
N THR A 201 -9.51 -18.07 -18.65
CA THR A 201 -9.45 -18.56 -20.03
C THR A 201 -8.82 -19.95 -20.11
N GLU A 202 -7.67 -20.16 -19.45
CA GLU A 202 -6.98 -21.45 -19.36
C GLU A 202 -7.89 -22.54 -18.75
N HIS A 203 -8.72 -22.16 -17.78
CA HIS A 203 -9.66 -23.05 -17.10
C HIS A 203 -11.08 -23.07 -17.69
N ARG A 204 -11.33 -22.42 -18.84
CA ARG A 204 -12.64 -22.34 -19.52
C ARG A 204 -13.77 -21.80 -18.65
N LEU A 205 -13.48 -20.82 -17.81
CA LEU A 205 -14.42 -20.15 -16.91
C LEU A 205 -14.94 -18.83 -17.51
N PRO A 206 -16.13 -18.35 -17.09
CA PRO A 206 -16.65 -17.06 -17.52
C PRO A 206 -15.73 -15.90 -17.10
N ILE A 207 -15.47 -14.97 -18.02
CA ILE A 207 -14.70 -13.76 -17.76
C ILE A 207 -15.63 -12.66 -17.23
N PRO A 208 -15.39 -12.09 -16.03
CA PRO A 208 -16.22 -11.04 -15.49
C PRO A 208 -15.98 -9.70 -16.20
N ALA A 209 -17.02 -8.86 -16.25
CA ALA A 209 -16.88 -7.46 -16.62
C ALA A 209 -16.37 -6.67 -15.41
N TYR A 210 -15.07 -6.44 -15.35
CA TYR A 210 -14.48 -5.61 -14.31
C TYR A 210 -14.93 -4.17 -14.49
N LYS A 211 -15.50 -3.59 -13.43
CA LYS A 211 -15.75 -2.15 -13.38
C LYS A 211 -14.46 -1.48 -12.93
N SER A 212 -13.91 -0.60 -13.76
CA SER A 212 -12.85 0.30 -13.33
C SER A 212 -13.50 1.42 -12.53
N ASP A 213 -13.47 1.32 -11.20
CA ASP A 213 -13.95 2.40 -10.32
C ASP A 213 -13.04 3.65 -10.37
N PHE A 214 -11.89 3.54 -11.03
CA PHE A 214 -10.86 4.59 -11.17
C PHE A 214 -10.79 5.23 -12.56
N ALA A 215 -11.85 5.15 -13.36
CA ALA A 215 -11.92 5.93 -14.60
C ALA A 215 -12.07 7.42 -14.25
N SER A 216 -10.94 8.13 -14.20
CA SER A 216 -10.90 9.59 -14.03
C SER A 216 -11.60 10.27 -15.21
N GLU A 217 -12.62 11.08 -14.92
CA GLU A 217 -13.09 12.16 -15.79
C GLU A 217 -12.03 13.27 -15.93
#